data_AF-A0A6G8CG13-F1
#
_entry.id   AF-A0A6G8CG13-F1
#
_cell.length_a   1.000
_cell.length_b   1.000
_cell.length_c   1.000
_cell.angle_alpha   90.00
_cell.angle_beta   90.00
_cell.angle_gamma   90.00
#
_symmetry.space_group_name_H-M   'P 1'
#
loop_
_entity.id
_entity.type
_entity.pdbx_description
1 polymer ?
#
loop_
_entity_poly.entity_id
_entity_poly.type
_entity_poly.pdbx_seq_one_letter_code
_entity_poly.pdbx_strand_id
1 'polypeptide(L)'
;MLDVHREILPESYLLILAPDSHTPDEEKLSRALFRASRSSKRAVWVDCSLLQHMPAEAIELLLAYAYHLRCQERRLVLCHVPEEVQHHFLHLDAASQPLMVSSLLDADLGANE
;
A
#
# COMPACT_ATOMS: atom_id res chain seq x y z
N MET A 1 -5.17 4.47 15.03
CA MET A 1 -4.54 3.17 14.73
C MET A 1 -5.20 2.56 13.49
N LEU A 2 -4.51 1.63 12.82
CA LEU A 2 -4.97 1.02 11.56
C LEU A 2 -5.20 -0.48 11.74
N ASP A 3 -6.36 -0.96 11.29
CA ASP A 3 -6.60 -2.39 11.10
C ASP A 3 -6.28 -2.78 9.65
N VAL A 4 -5.90 -4.04 9.44
CA VAL A 4 -5.45 -4.52 8.13
C VAL A 4 -6.10 -5.85 7.78
N HIS A 5 -7.03 -5.79 6.81
CA HIS A 5 -7.57 -6.97 6.16
C HIS A 5 -6.68 -7.38 4.99
N ARG A 6 -6.66 -8.68 4.68
CA ARG A 6 -5.72 -9.26 3.72
C ARG A 6 -6.47 -10.25 2.84
N GLU A 7 -6.31 -10.08 1.54
CA GLU A 7 -6.90 -10.94 0.52
C GLU A 7 -5.81 -11.37 -0.47
N ILE A 8 -5.82 -12.64 -0.83
CA ILE A 8 -4.86 -13.19 -1.80
C ILE A 8 -5.58 -13.28 -3.14
N LEU A 9 -5.12 -12.49 -4.11
CA LEU A 9 -5.61 -12.50 -5.47
C LEU A 9 -4.71 -13.38 -6.36
N PRO A 10 -5.14 -13.77 -7.57
CA PRO A 10 -4.35 -14.62 -8.47
C PRO A 10 -2.95 -14.04 -8.77
N GLU A 11 -2.87 -12.76 -9.11
CA GLU A 11 -1.62 -12.10 -9.51
C GLU A 11 -1.07 -11.12 -8.46
N SER A 12 -1.85 -10.83 -7.42
CA SER A 12 -1.53 -9.80 -6.43
C SER A 12 -1.85 -10.19 -4.99
N TYR A 13 -1.29 -9.44 -4.05
CA TYR A 13 -1.61 -9.51 -2.63
C TYR A 13 -2.31 -8.22 -2.22
N LEU A 14 -3.57 -8.28 -1.78
CA LEU A 14 -4.35 -7.11 -1.42
C LEU A 14 -4.37 -6.93 0.10
N LEU A 15 -4.05 -5.71 0.55
CA LEU A 15 -4.17 -5.23 1.91
C LEU A 15 -5.23 -4.13 1.92
N ILE A 16 -6.25 -4.24 2.77
CA ILE A 16 -7.27 -3.21 2.93
C ILE A 16 -7.05 -2.57 4.29
N LEU A 17 -6.78 -1.27 4.31
CA LEU A 17 -6.56 -0.51 5.52
C LEU A 17 -7.89 0.04 6.02
N ALA A 18 -8.21 -0.23 7.28
CA ALA A 18 -9.40 0.27 7.94
C ALA A 18 -9.03 1.07 9.20
N PRO A 19 -9.85 2.04 9.62
CA PRO A 19 -9.66 2.71 10.89
C PRO A 19 -9.84 1.68 12.02
N ASP A 20 -8.83 1.55 12.88
CA ASP A 20 -8.90 0.60 13.98
C ASP A 20 -9.85 1.12 15.07
N SER A 21 -10.86 0.31 15.39
CA SER A 21 -11.80 0.56 16.49
C SER A 21 -11.50 -0.29 17.72
N HIS A 22 -10.57 -1.26 17.63
CA HIS A 22 -10.32 -2.25 18.68
C HIS A 22 -8.85 -2.65 18.85
N THR A 23 -8.38 -2.49 20.09
CA THR A 23 -7.08 -2.91 20.67
C THR A 23 -5.81 -2.35 20.03
N PRO A 24 -4.85 -1.88 20.85
CA PRO A 24 -3.63 -1.29 20.34
C PRO A 24 -2.60 -2.35 19.92
N ASP A 25 -2.82 -3.02 18.78
CA ASP A 25 -1.77 -3.80 18.13
C ASP A 25 -1.06 -2.88 17.12
N GLU A 26 0.00 -2.21 17.59
CA GLU A 26 0.73 -1.16 16.87
C GLU A 26 1.45 -1.68 15.60
N GLU A 27 1.59 -3.00 15.44
CA GLU A 27 2.38 -3.61 14.36
C GLU A 27 1.56 -4.31 13.26
N LYS A 28 0.22 -4.18 13.24
CA LYS A 28 -0.64 -4.87 12.26
C LYS A 28 -0.22 -4.62 10.81
N LEU A 29 0.05 -3.36 10.44
CA LEU A 29 0.47 -2.98 9.09
C LEU A 29 1.86 -3.51 8.74
N SER A 30 2.84 -3.32 9.62
CA SER A 30 4.20 -3.81 9.41
C SER A 30 4.22 -5.33 9.16
N ARG A 31 3.48 -6.09 9.99
CA ARG A 31 3.37 -7.55 9.83
C ARG A 31 2.66 -7.97 8.56
N ALA A 32 1.64 -7.22 8.12
CA ALA A 32 0.93 -7.50 6.88
C ALA A 32 1.81 -7.22 5.65
N LEU A 33 2.51 -6.08 5.63
CA LEU A 33 3.46 -5.73 4.58
C LEU A 33 4.62 -6.72 4.50
N PHE A 34 5.17 -7.14 5.64
CA PHE A 34 6.22 -8.16 5.67
C PHE A 34 5.74 -9.50 5.08
N ARG A 35 4.50 -9.90 5.34
CA ARG A 35 3.93 -11.11 4.74
C ARG A 35 3.70 -10.95 3.24
N ALA A 36 3.20 -9.79 2.81
CA ALA A 36 2.97 -9.49 1.40
C ALA A 36 4.30 -9.42 0.62
N SER A 37 5.36 -8.85 1.19
CA SER A 37 6.68 -8.80 0.57
C SER A 37 7.31 -10.18 0.44
N ARG A 38 6.97 -11.12 1.32
CA ARG A 38 7.38 -12.52 1.19
C ARG A 38 6.52 -13.34 0.24
N SER A 39 5.39 -12.81 -0.22
CA SER A 39 4.61 -13.47 -1.27
C SER A 39 5.38 -13.45 -2.59
N SER A 40 5.19 -14.44 -3.45
CA SER A 40 5.73 -14.46 -4.82
C SER A 40 4.91 -13.61 -5.80
N LYS A 41 3.97 -12.79 -5.30
CA LYS A 41 3.05 -11.99 -6.12
C LYS A 41 3.77 -10.79 -6.73
N ARG A 42 3.50 -10.50 -7.99
CA ARG A 42 4.15 -9.40 -8.75
C ARG A 42 3.81 -8.02 -8.20
N ALA A 43 2.61 -7.87 -7.63
CA ALA A 43 2.15 -6.63 -7.06
C ALA A 43 1.54 -6.84 -5.67
N VAL A 44 1.81 -5.89 -4.77
CA VAL A 44 1.15 -5.75 -3.48
C VAL A 44 0.28 -4.50 -3.55
N TRP A 45 -1.00 -4.65 -3.27
CA TRP A 45 -2.01 -3.62 -3.40
C TRP A 45 -2.43 -3.21 -2.00
N VAL A 46 -2.56 -1.91 -1.77
CA VAL A 46 -2.99 -1.34 -0.51
C VAL A 46 -4.18 -0.45 -0.80
N ASP A 47 -5.36 -0.88 -0.37
CA ASP A 47 -6.60 -0.12 -0.48
C ASP A 47 -6.78 0.76 0.76
N CYS A 48 -6.87 2.07 0.53
CA CYS A 48 -7.04 3.09 1.55
C CYS A 48 -8.46 3.67 1.58
N SER A 49 -9.43 3.08 0.87
CA SER A 49 -10.78 3.64 0.67
C SER A 49 -11.57 3.83 1.96
N LEU A 50 -11.27 3.05 2.99
CA LEU A 50 -11.93 3.13 4.30
C LEU A 50 -11.26 4.16 5.23
N LEU A 51 -10.09 4.69 4.85
CA LEU A 51 -9.36 5.66 5.65
C LEU A 51 -9.78 7.09 5.32
N GLN A 52 -10.06 7.88 6.34
CA GLN A 52 -10.16 9.33 6.21
C GLN A 52 -8.79 9.99 6.35
N HIS A 53 -7.94 9.43 7.21
CA HIS A 53 -6.59 9.91 7.49
C HIS A 53 -5.62 8.74 7.62
N MET A 54 -4.34 8.98 7.30
CA MET A 54 -3.28 7.99 7.46
C MET A 54 -2.19 8.52 8.41
N PRO A 55 -1.82 7.76 9.46
CA PRO A 55 -0.75 8.16 10.36
C PRO A 55 0.60 8.20 9.63
N ALA A 56 1.46 9.15 10.00
CA ALA A 56 2.78 9.34 9.37
C ALA A 56 3.64 8.07 9.38
N GLU A 57 3.61 7.31 10.47
CA GLU A 57 4.31 6.03 10.60
C GLU A 57 3.87 5.00 9.54
N ALA A 58 2.58 4.98 9.18
CA ALA A 58 2.08 4.11 8.12
C ALA A 58 2.55 4.58 6.74
N ILE A 59 2.63 5.90 6.51
CA ILE A 59 3.17 6.47 5.28
C ILE A 59 4.65 6.06 5.13
N GLU A 60 5.46 6.22 6.17
CA GLU A 60 6.88 5.83 6.17
C GLU A 60 7.06 4.33 5.90
N LEU A 61 6.24 3.48 6.52
CA LEU A 61 6.25 2.04 6.26
C LEU A 61 5.89 1.72 4.80
N LEU A 62 4.85 2.34 4.26
CA LEU A 62 4.45 2.14 2.86
C LEU A 62 5.58 2.55 1.90
N LEU A 63 6.26 3.67 2.17
CA LEU A 63 7.41 4.12 1.38
C LEU A 63 8.59 3.15 1.45
N ALA A 64 8.94 2.69 2.65
CA ALA A 64 10.01 1.71 2.84
C ALA A 64 9.73 0.41 2.06
N TYR A 65 8.48 -0.08 2.11
CA TYR A 65 8.08 -1.28 1.38
C TYR A 65 7.93 -1.05 -0.14
N ALA A 66 7.52 0.15 -0.59
CA ALA A 66 7.50 0.52 -2.00
C ALA A 66 8.91 0.43 -2.60
N TYR A 67 9.90 1.01 -1.91
CA TYR A 67 11.30 0.91 -2.31
C TYR A 67 11.80 -0.54 -2.28
N HIS A 68 11.54 -1.27 -1.20
CA HIS A 68 11.97 -2.67 -1.05
C HIS A 68 11.42 -3.58 -2.16
N LEU A 69 10.13 -3.45 -2.51
CA LEU A 69 9.51 -4.21 -3.59
C LEU A 69 10.05 -3.80 -4.95
N ARG A 70 10.30 -2.51 -5.17
CA ARG A 70 10.90 -2.00 -6.41
C ARG A 70 12.29 -2.60 -6.66
N CYS A 71 13.13 -2.73 -5.64
CA CYS A 71 14.43 -3.41 -5.74
C CYS A 71 14.32 -4.89 -6.15
N GLN A 72 13.13 -5.49 -6.04
CA GLN A 72 12.82 -6.86 -6.46
C GLN A 72 12.02 -6.91 -7.78
N GLU A 73 11.98 -5.81 -8.54
CA GLU A 73 11.16 -5.67 -9.76
C GLU A 73 9.65 -5.87 -9.54
N ARG A 74 9.20 -5.65 -8.30
CA ARG A 74 7.80 -5.74 -7.88
C ARG A 74 7.26 -4.38 -7.54
N ARG A 75 5.93 -4.26 -7.46
CA ARG A 75 5.27 -2.98 -7.26
C ARG A 75 4.42 -2.98 -6.00
N LEU A 76 4.52 -1.90 -5.22
CA LEU A 76 3.50 -1.52 -4.25
C LEU A 76 2.56 -0.54 -4.94
N VAL A 77 1.27 -0.86 -4.93
CA VAL A 77 0.22 -0.05 -5.55
C VAL A 77 -0.70 0.45 -4.46
N LEU A 78 -0.85 1.76 -4.33
CA LEU A 78 -1.77 2.39 -3.40
C LEU A 78 -3.06 2.78 -4.13
N CYS A 79 -4.20 2.35 -3.60
CA CYS A 79 -5.52 2.61 -4.17
C CYS A 79 -6.34 3.49 -3.23
N HIS A 80 -7.15 4.39 -3.79
CA HIS A 80 -8.06 5.25 -3.03
C HIS A 80 -7.34 6.05 -1.92
N VAL A 81 -6.13 6.55 -2.21
CA VAL A 81 -5.34 7.34 -1.24
C VAL A 81 -6.06 8.66 -0.97
N PRO A 82 -6.34 9.03 0.30
CA PRO A 82 -6.97 10.32 0.62
C PRO A 82 -6.10 11.49 0.13
N GLU A 83 -6.71 12.57 -0.35
CA GLU A 83 -6.00 13.73 -0.93
C GLU A 83 -4.94 14.30 0.01
N GLU A 84 -5.23 14.39 1.31
CA GLU A 84 -4.27 14.85 2.31
C GLU A 84 -3.00 13.98 2.38
N VAL A 85 -3.13 12.68 2.14
CA VAL A 85 -2.00 11.74 2.14
C VAL A 85 -1.29 11.78 0.80
N GLN A 86 -1.99 12.03 -0.31
CA GLN A 86 -1.37 12.17 -1.64
C GLN A 86 -0.29 13.25 -1.64
N HIS A 87 -0.51 14.36 -0.92
CA HIS A 87 0.52 15.40 -0.76
C HIS A 87 1.83 14.85 -0.19
N HIS A 88 1.80 13.90 0.76
CA HIS A 88 3.03 13.32 1.31
C HIS A 88 3.80 12.49 0.29
N PHE A 89 3.11 11.89 -0.68
CA PHE A 89 3.74 11.10 -1.74
C PHE A 89 4.23 11.96 -2.91
N LEU A 90 3.50 13.01 -3.27
CA LEU A 90 3.82 13.88 -4.42
C LEU A 90 5.11 14.68 -4.27
N HIS A 91 5.56 14.94 -3.04
CA HIS A 91 6.80 15.67 -2.77
C HIS A 91 8.06 14.79 -2.82
N LEU A 92 7.92 13.49 -3.07
CA LEU A 92 9.06 12.57 -3.19
C LEU A 92 9.65 12.60 -4.60
N ASP A 93 10.92 12.23 -4.72
CA ASP A 93 11.53 11.99 -6.03
C ASP A 93 10.71 10.95 -6.82
N ALA A 94 10.58 11.12 -8.14
CA ALA A 94 9.81 10.22 -9.00
C ALA A 94 10.24 8.74 -8.88
N ALA A 95 11.49 8.50 -8.50
CA ALA A 95 12.01 7.16 -8.23
C ALA A 95 11.46 6.53 -6.92
N SER A 96 11.08 7.34 -5.95
CA SER A 96 10.63 6.94 -4.62
C SER A 96 9.11 7.00 -4.47
N GLN A 97 8.40 7.51 -5.46
CA GLN A 97 6.95 7.59 -5.46
C GLN A 97 6.33 6.18 -5.66
N PRO A 98 5.45 5.73 -4.75
CA PRO A 98 4.67 4.52 -4.99
C PRO A 98 3.68 4.77 -6.14
N LEU A 99 3.29 3.69 -6.85
CA LEU A 99 2.26 3.81 -7.87
C LEU A 99 0.92 4.06 -7.19
N MET A 100 0.35 5.24 -7.39
CA MET A 100 -0.98 5.60 -6.89
C MET A 100 -2.00 5.47 -8.01
N VAL A 101 -3.05 4.70 -7.78
CA VAL A 101 -4.15 4.54 -8.75
C VAL A 101 -5.48 4.89 -8.11
N SER A 102 -6.38 5.45 -8.93
CA SER A 102 -7.72 5.85 -8.51
C SER A 102 -8.65 4.66 -8.31
N SER A 103 -8.34 3.52 -8.94
CA SER A 103 -9.16 2.31 -8.92
C SER A 103 -8.32 1.06 -9.08
N LEU A 104 -8.83 -0.07 -8.57
CA LEU A 104 -8.19 -1.37 -8.76
C LEU A 104 -8.03 -1.74 -10.25
N LEU A 105 -8.88 -1.19 -11.12
CA LEU A 105 -8.88 -1.48 -12.55
C LEU A 105 -7.81 -0.70 -13.33
N ASP A 106 -7.36 0.45 -12.84
CA ASP A 106 -6.35 1.29 -13.51
C ASP A 106 -4.94 0.67 -13.47
N ALA A 107 -4.62 -0.08 -12.42
CA ALA A 107 -3.29 -0.65 -12.24
C ALA A 107 -2.97 -1.82 -13.18
N ASP A 108 -3.98 -2.52 -13.71
CA ASP A 108 -3.78 -3.60 -14.68
C ASP A 108 -3.44 -3.07 -16.07
N LEU A 109 -3.96 -1.89 -16.43
CA LEU A 109 -3.69 -1.22 -17.71
C LEU A 109 -2.27 -0.63 -17.78
N GLY A 110 -1.76 -0.04 -16.69
CA GLY A 110 -0.42 0.56 -16.64
C GLY A 110 0.75 -0.43 -16.50
N ALA A 111 0.48 -1.74 -16.46
CA ALA A 111 1.51 -2.79 -16.41
C ALA A 111 1.87 -3.37 -17.81
N ASN A 112 1.19 -2.92 -18.86
CA ASN A 112 1.37 -3.36 -20.26
C ASN A 112 1.98 -2.30 -21.19
N GLU A 113 2.50 -1.18 -20.65
CA GLU A 113 3.24 -0.17 -21.42
C GLU A 113 4.76 -0.22 -21.16
#